data_AF-K6ZP06-F1
#
_entry.id   AF-K6ZP06-F1
#
_cell.length_a   1.000
_cell.length_b   1.000
_cell.length_c   1.000
_cell.angle_alpha   90.00
_cell.angle_beta   90.00
_cell.angle_gamma   90.00
#
_symmetry.space_group_name_H-M   'P 1'
#
loop_
_entity.id
_entity.type
_entity.pdbx_description
1 polymer ?
#
loop_
_entity_poly.entity_id
_entity_poly.type
_entity_poly.pdbx_seq_one_letter_code
_entity_poly.pdbx_strand_id
1 'polypeptide(L)' 'MTKINGKVEELLAKHPTLSQEEAIKIVTEKNERKKKKRSEKADRGSAKKRRNESATPNADEA' A
#
# COMPACT_ATOMS: atom_id res chain seq x y z
N MET A 1 10.91 -11.18 -16.85
CA MET A 1 10.27 -9.84 -16.80
C MET A 1 9.73 -9.60 -15.40
N THR A 2 10.20 -8.58 -14.68
CA THR A 2 9.64 -8.25 -13.36
C THR A 2 8.21 -7.72 -13.51
N LYS A 3 7.38 -7.84 -12.48
CA LYS A 3 5.99 -7.31 -12.47
C LYS A 3 5.91 -5.79 -12.69
N ILE A 4 7.03 -5.07 -12.54
CA ILE A 4 7.14 -3.64 -12.79
C ILE A 4 7.32 -3.40 -14.29
N ASN A 5 8.22 -4.14 -14.95
CA ASN A 5 8.46 -4.00 -16.38
C ASN A 5 7.18 -4.22 -17.19
N GLY A 6 6.39 -5.25 -16.89
CA GLY A 6 5.12 -5.48 -17.58
C GLY A 6 4.11 -4.32 -17.42
N LYS A 7 4.08 -3.67 -16.26
CA LYS A 7 3.22 -2.49 -16.04
C LYS A 7 3.73 -1.25 -16.75
N VAL A 8 5.05 -1.10 -16.87
CA VAL A 8 5.69 -0.01 -17.63
C VAL A 8 5.40 -0.20 -19.12
N GLU A 9 5.57 -1.41 -19.64
CA GLU A 9 5.23 -1.75 -21.03
C GLU A 9 3.75 -1.52 -21.34
N GLU A 10 2.83 -1.95 -20.47
CA GLU A 10 1.39 -1.64 -20.62
C GLU A 10 1.09 -0.14 -20.60
N LEU A 11 1.83 0.63 -19.79
CA LEU A 11 1.65 2.08 -19.70
C LEU A 11 2.14 2.77 -20.97
N LEU A 12 3.30 2.35 -21.49
CA LEU A 12 3.87 2.85 -22.75
C LEU A 12 3.01 2.46 -23.95
N ALA A 13 2.42 1.26 -23.94
CA ALA A 13 1.50 0.83 -24.99
C ALA A 13 0.23 1.71 -25.07
N LYS A 14 -0.26 2.19 -23.93
CA LYS A 14 -1.42 3.11 -23.84
C LYS A 14 -1.04 4.57 -24.09
N HIS A 15 0.19 4.93 -23.74
CA HIS A 15 0.72 6.28 -23.81
C HIS A 15 2.08 6.26 -24.51
N PRO A 16 2.10 6.15 -25.85
CA PRO A 16 3.36 6.08 -26.61
C PRO A 16 4.16 7.38 -26.57
N THR A 17 3.57 8.48 -26.10
CA THR A 17 4.24 9.78 -25.92
C THR A 17 5.01 9.88 -24.60
N LEU A 18 4.81 8.94 -23.68
CA LEU A 18 5.47 8.93 -22.38
C LEU A 18 6.86 8.31 -22.51
N SER A 19 7.87 8.91 -21.87
CA SER A 19 9.19 8.30 -21.79
C SER A 19 9.17 7.07 -20.89
N GLN A 20 10.05 6.10 -21.17
CA GLN A 20 10.22 4.92 -20.31
C GLN A 20 10.58 5.31 -18.87
N GLU A 21 11.37 6.38 -18.69
CA GLU A 21 11.73 6.89 -17.36
C GLU A 21 10.53 7.46 -16.60
N GLU A 22 9.68 8.21 -17.30
CA GLU A 22 8.44 8.77 -16.75
C GLU A 22 7.45 7.66 -16.39
N ALA A 23 7.33 6.65 -17.25
CA ALA A 23 6.49 5.49 -16.99
C ALA A 23 6.96 4.71 -15.75
N ILE A 24 8.28 4.53 -15.59
CA ILE A 24 8.88 3.93 -14.39
C ILE A 24 8.54 4.78 -13.17
N LYS A 25 8.75 6.10 -13.22
CA LYS A 25 8.48 7.03 -12.12
C LYS A 25 7.02 7.00 -11.67
N ILE A 26 6.07 6.95 -12.61
CA ILE A 26 4.63 6.84 -12.31
C ILE A 26 4.33 5.52 -11.58
N VAL A 27 4.90 4.41 -12.04
CA VAL A 27 4.66 3.09 -11.45
C VAL A 27 5.28 2.99 -10.05
N THR A 28 6.49 3.52 -9.85
CA THR A 28 7.16 3.52 -8.55
C THR A 28 6.42 4.40 -7.54
N GLU A 29 6.09 5.65 -7.91
CA GLU A 29 5.35 6.58 -7.05
C GLU A 29 3.97 6.00 -6.66
N LYS A 30 3.28 5.36 -7.60
CA LYS A 30 2.01 4.67 -7.33
C LYS A 30 2.17 3.53 -6.31
N ASN A 31 3.27 2.79 -6.36
CA ASN A 31 3.56 1.71 -5.42
C ASN A 31 3.91 2.25 -4.03
N GLU A 32 4.72 3.31 -3.95
CA GLU A 32 5.07 3.97 -2.68
C GLU A 32 3.84 4.53 -1.99
N ARG A 33 2.97 5.24 -2.72
CA ARG A 33 1.70 5.75 -2.19
C ARG A 33 0.83 4.62 -1.64
N LYS A 34 0.77 3.47 -2.33
CA LYS A 34 0.04 2.29 -1.85
C LYS A 34 0.68 1.69 -0.60
N LYS A 35 2.01 1.63 -0.51
CA LYS A 35 2.73 1.15 0.67
C LYS A 35 2.45 2.02 1.88
N LYS A 36 2.55 3.35 1.74
CA LYS A 36 2.22 4.31 2.80
C LYS A 36 0.77 4.17 3.30
N LYS A 37 -0.19 4.04 2.39
CA LYS A 37 -1.60 3.84 2.78
C LYS A 37 -1.84 2.50 3.50
N ARG A 38 -1.05 1.47 3.18
CA ARG A 38 -1.14 0.17 3.87
C ARG A 38 -0.56 0.24 5.28
N SER A 39 0.59 0.89 5.47
CA SER A 39 1.17 1.08 6.80
C SER A 39 0.24 1.90 7.69
N GLU A 40 -0.26 3.03 7.19
CA GLU A 40 -1.21 3.86 7.98
C GLU A 40 -2.47 3.10 8.41
N LYS A 41 -2.97 2.19 7.56
CA LYS A 41 -4.11 1.32 7.93
C LYS A 41 -3.73 0.29 8.98
N ALA A 42 -2.56 -0.34 8.85
CA ALA A 42 -2.05 -1.29 9.83
C ALA A 42 -1.82 -0.63 11.18
N ASP A 43 -1.29 0.60 11.20
CA ASP A 43 -1.07 1.40 12.41
C ASP A 43 -2.40 1.73 13.10
N ARG A 44 -3.41 2.19 12.34
CA ARG A 44 -4.76 2.43 12.90
C ARG A 44 -5.42 1.16 13.41
N GLY A 45 -5.29 0.04 12.69
CA GLY A 45 -5.85 -1.24 13.08
C GLY A 45 -5.22 -1.79 14.35
N SER A 46 -3.89 -1.74 14.45
CA SER A 46 -3.15 -2.19 15.64
C SER A 46 -3.41 -1.29 16.84
N ALA A 47 -3.50 0.03 16.67
CA ALA A 47 -3.89 0.96 17.72
C ALA A 47 -5.31 0.68 18.25
N LYS A 48 -6.26 0.34 17.37
CA LYS A 48 -7.63 -0.03 17.78
C LYS A 48 -7.65 -1.35 18.53
N LYS A 49 -6.88 -2.36 18.09
CA LYS A 49 -6.75 -3.65 18.79
C LYS A 49 -6.17 -3.47 20.20
N ARG A 50 -5.10 -2.69 20.33
CA ARG A 50 -4.48 -2.36 21.62
C ARG A 50 -5.44 -1.65 22.57
N ARG A 51 -6.21 -0.67 22.07
CA ARG A 51 -7.25 0.01 22.87
C ARG A 51 -8.35 -0.93 23.34
N ASN A 52 -8.77 -1.86 22.48
CA ASN A 52 -9.79 -2.84 22.84
C ASN A 52 -9.29 -3.86 23.87
N GLU A 53 -8.05 -4.36 23.72
CA GLU A 53 -7.42 -5.27 24.68
C GLU A 53 -7.20 -4.61 26.05
N SER A 54 -6.87 -3.31 26.09
CA SER A 54 -6.78 -2.56 27.35
C SER A 54 -8.13 -2.20 27.99
N ALA A 55 -9.23 -2.26 27.22
CA ALA A 55 -10.58 -1.94 27.70
C ALA A 55 -11.34 -3.15 28.25
N THR A 56 -10.84 -4.37 28.04
CA THR A 56 -11.36 -5.59 28.65
C THR A 56 -10.37 -6.15 29.69
N PRO A 57 -10.23 -5.55 30.88
CA PRO A 57 -9.67 -6.26 32.01
C PRO A 57 -10.76 -7.21 32.55
N ASN A 58 -10.49 -8.52 32.52
CA ASN A 58 -11.27 -9.59 33.19
C ASN A 58 -12.81 -9.50 33.09
N ALA A 59 -13.37 -10.19 32.09
CA ALA A 59 -14.70 -10.78 32.23
C ALA A 59 -14.52 -12.28 32.51
N ASP A 60 -13.94 -12.60 33.66
CA ASP A 60 -13.90 -13.95 34.23
C ASP A 60 -14.11 -13.81 35.74
N GLU A 61 -15.37 -13.57 36.12
CA GLU A 61 -15.95 -13.97 37.40
C GLU A 61 -17.40 -14.36 37.13
N ALA A 62 -17.67 -15.67 37.09
CA ALA A 62 -18.94 -16.31 37.48
C ALA A 62 -18.76 -17.84 37.53
#